data_AF-A0A2T2VB16-F1
#
_entry.id   AF-A0A2T2VB16-F1
#
_cell.length_a   1.000
_cell.length_b   1.000
_cell.length_c   1.000
_cell.angle_alpha   90.00
_cell.angle_beta   90.00
_cell.angle_gamma   90.00
#
_symmetry.space_group_name_H-M   'P 1'
#
loop_
_entity.id
_entity.type
_entity.pdbx_description
1 polymer ?
#
loop_
_entity_poly.entity_id
_entity_poly.type
_entity_poly.pdbx_seq_one_letter_code
_entity_poly.pdbx_strand_id
1 'polypeptide(L)'
;MTQVLQIDEKQRLQNLYNKIRENKANSADFYEYESLLEKAGFSKNDLTDEVTKFGFNNWDEFVQQSIQEKDKKDKRNALLIGTILAFGLAILSSDE
;
A
#
# COMPACT_ATOMS: atom_id res chain seq x y z
N MET A 1 3.29 25.78 -10.86
CA MET A 1 2.13 25.50 -9.97
C MET A 1 2.09 24.00 -9.71
N THR A 2 3.08 23.45 -9.03
CA THR A 2 3.36 21.99 -9.03
C THR A 2 3.58 21.43 -7.62
N GLN A 3 3.05 22.10 -6.59
CA GLN A 3 3.16 21.63 -5.19
C GLN A 3 1.81 21.22 -4.59
N VAL A 4 0.68 21.64 -5.17
CA VAL A 4 -0.65 21.36 -4.59
C VAL A 4 -1.12 19.92 -4.88
N LEU A 5 -0.73 19.34 -6.02
CA LEU A 5 -1.08 17.95 -6.38
C LEU A 5 -0.41 16.92 -5.46
N GLN A 6 0.87 17.13 -5.11
CA GLN A 6 1.62 16.19 -4.27
C GLN A 6 1.11 16.13 -2.82
N ILE A 7 0.58 17.23 -2.27
CA ILE A 7 0.08 17.27 -0.89
C ILE A 7 -1.24 16.48 -0.76
N ASP A 8 -2.15 16.61 -1.73
CA ASP A 8 -3.41 15.87 -1.74
C ASP A 8 -3.15 14.36 -1.91
N GLU A 9 -2.27 13.99 -2.85
CA GLU A 9 -1.91 12.59 -3.10
C GLU A 9 -1.21 11.95 -1.89
N LYS A 10 -0.32 12.67 -1.19
CA LYS A 10 0.32 12.20 0.06
C LYS A 10 -0.69 11.97 1.18
N GLN A 11 -1.62 12.91 1.41
CA GLN A 11 -2.68 12.73 2.41
C GLN A 11 -3.60 11.57 2.06
N ARG A 12 -3.92 11.40 0.78
CA ARG A 12 -4.77 10.32 0.29
C ARG A 12 -4.12 8.96 0.48
N LEU A 13 -2.82 8.84 0.18
CA LEU A 13 -2.03 7.63 0.43
C LEU A 13 -1.97 7.30 1.92
N GLN A 14 -1.79 8.32 2.77
CA GLN A 14 -1.74 8.15 4.22
C GLN A 14 -3.10 7.72 4.79
N ASN A 15 -4.20 8.23 4.24
CA ASN A 15 -5.55 7.79 4.57
C ASN A 15 -5.80 6.33 4.14
N LEU A 16 -5.36 5.95 2.94
CA LEU A 16 -5.44 4.56 2.46
C LEU A 16 -4.60 3.62 3.34
N TYR A 17 -3.37 4.01 3.67
CA TYR A 17 -2.51 3.28 4.60
C TYR A 17 -3.19 3.08 5.96
N ASN A 18 -3.75 4.14 6.54
CA ASN A 18 -4.44 4.05 7.82
C ASN A 18 -5.66 3.13 7.72
N LYS A 19 -6.46 3.23 6.65
CA LYS A 19 -7.59 2.32 6.40
C LYS A 19 -7.14 0.86 6.32
N ILE A 20 -6.04 0.57 5.63
CA ILE A 20 -5.54 -0.80 5.50
C ILE A 20 -5.01 -1.29 6.85
N ARG A 21 -4.23 -0.47 7.55
CA ARG A 21 -3.69 -0.79 8.89
C ARG A 21 -4.78 -1.00 9.94
N GLU A 22 -5.84 -0.22 9.89
CA GLU A 22 -7.03 -0.38 10.74
C GLU A 22 -7.94 -1.52 10.29
N ASN A 23 -7.55 -2.26 9.24
CA ASN A 23 -8.31 -3.37 8.69
C ASN A 23 -9.69 -2.96 8.17
N LYS A 24 -9.84 -1.70 7.74
CA LYS A 24 -11.07 -1.13 7.18
C LYS A 24 -11.07 -1.09 5.66
N ALA A 25 -9.90 -1.22 5.04
CA ALA A 25 -9.75 -1.21 3.59
C ALA A 25 -10.51 -2.35 2.90
N ASN A 26 -10.88 -2.10 1.65
CA ASN A 26 -11.38 -3.08 0.69
C ASN A 26 -10.43 -3.14 -0.52
N SER A 27 -10.68 -4.03 -1.47
CA SER A 27 -9.85 -4.18 -2.67
C SER A 27 -9.70 -2.88 -3.47
N ALA A 28 -10.75 -2.05 -3.56
CA ALA A 28 -10.67 -0.78 -4.26
C ALA A 28 -9.69 0.20 -3.59
N ASP A 29 -9.61 0.23 -2.25
CA ASP A 29 -8.63 1.05 -1.53
C ASP A 29 -7.19 0.61 -1.87
N PHE A 30 -6.92 -0.70 -2.03
CA PHE A 30 -5.60 -1.20 -2.44
C PHE A 30 -5.26 -0.85 -3.89
N TYR A 31 -6.22 -0.90 -4.80
CA TYR A 31 -5.99 -0.48 -6.20
C TYR A 31 -5.81 1.03 -6.32
N GLU A 32 -6.50 1.83 -5.50
CA GLU A 32 -6.26 3.27 -5.44
C GLU A 32 -4.84 3.57 -4.91
N TYR A 33 -4.38 2.81 -3.92
CA TYR A 33 -3.02 2.90 -3.40
C TYR A 33 -1.97 2.52 -4.46
N GLU A 34 -2.18 1.42 -5.19
CA GLU A 34 -1.33 1.02 -6.33
C GLU A 34 -1.26 2.14 -7.39
N SER A 35 -2.40 2.68 -7.80
CA SER A 35 -2.45 3.73 -8.83
C SER A 35 -1.72 5.01 -8.41
N LEU A 36 -1.77 5.38 -7.13
CA LEU A 36 -1.05 6.53 -6.62
C LEU A 36 0.47 6.28 -6.58
N LEU A 37 0.90 5.06 -6.27
CA LEU A 37 2.31 4.68 -6.37
C LEU A 37 2.79 4.65 -7.82
N GLU A 38 1.98 4.16 -8.77
CA GLU A 38 2.29 4.23 -10.20
C GLU A 38 2.50 5.66 -10.69
N LYS A 39 1.65 6.59 -10.25
CA LYS A 39 1.86 8.02 -10.54
C LYS A 39 3.14 8.59 -9.94
N ALA A 40 3.58 8.04 -8.81
CA ALA A 40 4.84 8.41 -8.16
C ALA A 40 6.07 7.80 -8.84
N GLY A 41 5.88 6.97 -9.89
CA GLY A 41 6.96 6.31 -10.62
C GLY A 41 7.24 4.87 -10.19
N PHE A 42 6.42 4.28 -9.31
CA PHE A 42 6.53 2.87 -8.93
C PHE A 42 5.73 1.99 -9.87
N SER A 43 6.41 1.17 -10.65
CA SER A 43 5.70 0.22 -11.49
C SER A 43 5.06 -0.90 -10.66
N LYS A 44 4.03 -1.53 -11.22
CA LYS A 44 3.46 -2.78 -10.69
C LYS A 44 4.51 -3.88 -10.48
N ASN A 45 5.61 -3.85 -11.25
CA ASN A 45 6.73 -4.77 -11.07
C ASN A 45 7.50 -4.45 -9.78
N ASP A 46 7.77 -3.18 -9.48
CA ASP A 46 8.43 -2.77 -8.23
C ASP A 46 7.60 -3.19 -7.01
N LEU A 47 6.28 -3.02 -7.10
CA LEU A 47 5.34 -3.49 -6.08
C LEU A 47 5.37 -5.01 -5.95
N THR A 48 5.43 -5.73 -7.06
CA THR A 48 5.52 -7.19 -7.08
C THR A 48 6.84 -7.67 -6.46
N ASP A 49 7.96 -7.07 -6.83
CA ASP A 49 9.28 -7.35 -6.25
C ASP A 49 9.31 -7.04 -4.75
N GLU A 50 8.59 -6.01 -4.30
CA GLU A 50 8.51 -5.72 -2.88
C GLU A 50 7.68 -6.77 -2.13
N VAL A 51 6.46 -7.10 -2.58
CA VAL A 51 5.62 -8.09 -1.90
C VAL A 51 6.22 -9.51 -1.96
N THR A 52 6.97 -9.85 -3.00
CA THR A 52 7.67 -11.14 -3.11
C THR A 52 8.78 -11.31 -2.10
N LYS A 53 9.47 -10.23 -1.68
CA LYS A 53 10.42 -10.29 -0.54
C LYS A 53 9.75 -10.71 0.76
N PHE A 54 8.46 -10.48 0.90
CA PHE A 54 7.66 -10.86 2.07
C PHE A 54 6.90 -12.18 1.89
N GLY A 55 7.11 -12.89 0.78
CA GLY A 55 6.57 -14.22 0.53
C GLY A 55 5.25 -14.28 -0.24
N PHE A 56 4.78 -13.17 -0.81
CA PHE A 56 3.62 -13.15 -1.72
C PHE A 56 4.07 -13.35 -3.18
N ASN A 57 3.32 -14.03 -4.03
CA ASN A 57 3.74 -14.24 -5.42
C ASN A 57 3.50 -13.02 -6.31
N ASN A 58 2.51 -12.18 -5.99
CA ASN A 58 2.18 -10.96 -6.73
C ASN A 58 1.32 -9.99 -5.90
N TRP A 59 1.14 -8.77 -6.41
CA TRP A 59 0.34 -7.73 -5.76
C TRP A 59 -1.12 -8.15 -5.53
N ASP A 60 -1.75 -8.85 -6.47
CA ASP A 60 -3.15 -9.29 -6.33
C ASP A 60 -3.31 -10.29 -5.17
N GLU A 61 -2.40 -11.25 -5.06
CA GLU A 61 -2.35 -12.18 -3.95
C GLU A 61 -2.16 -11.45 -2.62
N PHE A 62 -1.28 -10.46 -2.57
CA PHE A 62 -1.10 -9.61 -1.41
C PHE A 62 -2.40 -8.90 -1.01
N VAL A 63 -3.13 -8.31 -1.97
CA VAL A 63 -4.43 -7.66 -1.71
C VAL A 63 -5.46 -8.66 -1.20
N GLN A 64 -5.57 -9.83 -1.84
CA GLN A 64 -6.51 -10.88 -1.44
C GLN A 64 -6.22 -11.40 -0.05
N GLN A 65 -4.96 -11.69 0.28
CA GLN A 65 -4.54 -12.13 1.61
C GLN A 65 -4.82 -11.04 2.64
N SER A 66 -4.50 -9.78 2.33
CA SER A 66 -4.75 -8.66 3.24
C SER A 66 -6.23 -8.49 3.57
N ILE A 67 -7.12 -8.73 2.59
CA ILE A 67 -8.57 -8.69 2.80
C ILE A 67 -9.07 -9.94 3.54
N GLN A 68 -8.56 -11.13 3.23
CA GLN A 68 -8.95 -12.37 3.90
C GLN A 68 -8.54 -12.39 5.38
N GLU A 69 -7.46 -11.73 5.72
CA GLU A 69 -7.01 -11.59 7.10
C GLU A 69 -7.69 -10.47 7.87
N LYS A 70 -8.59 -9.75 7.21
CA LYS A 70 -9.56 -8.91 7.91
C LYS A 70 -10.38 -9.68 8.94
N ASP A 71 -10.69 -10.91 8.61
CA ASP A 71 -11.49 -11.81 9.44
C ASP A 71 -10.64 -12.68 10.38
N LYS A 72 -9.34 -12.80 10.14
CA LYS A 72 -8.43 -13.63 10.94
C LYS A 72 -7.54 -12.71 11.77
N LYS A 73 -7.65 -12.75 13.10
CA LYS A 73 -6.84 -11.97 14.05
C LYS A 73 -5.34 -12.35 14.06
N ASP A 74 -4.75 -12.69 12.91
CA ASP A 74 -3.34 -13.02 12.80
C ASP A 74 -2.50 -11.74 12.76
N LYS A 75 -1.88 -11.44 13.90
CA LYS A 75 -1.09 -10.22 14.10
C LYS A 75 0.20 -10.22 13.27
N ARG A 76 0.69 -11.38 12.84
CA ARG A 76 1.96 -11.48 12.10
C ARG A 76 1.82 -10.94 10.69
N ASN A 77 0.75 -11.30 10.01
CA ASN A 77 0.55 -10.87 8.65
C ASN A 77 0.06 -9.42 8.57
N ALA A 78 -0.73 -8.95 9.54
CA ALA A 78 -1.06 -7.53 9.67
C ALA A 78 0.21 -6.64 9.80
N LEU A 79 1.26 -7.14 10.46
CA LEU A 79 2.55 -6.45 10.53
C LEU A 79 3.24 -6.41 9.15
N LEU A 80 3.30 -7.54 8.44
CA LEU A 80 3.89 -7.63 7.10
C LEU A 80 3.20 -6.70 6.11
N ILE A 81 1.85 -6.69 6.11
CA ILE A 81 1.02 -5.81 5.29
C ILE A 81 1.33 -4.34 5.63
N GLY A 82 1.38 -4.00 6.92
CA GLY A 82 1.73 -2.66 7.37
C GLY A 82 3.15 -2.22 6.95
N THR A 83 4.11 -3.13 6.89
CA THR A 83 5.49 -2.85 6.46
C THR A 83 5.58 -2.57 4.97
N ILE A 84 4.95 -3.40 4.13
CA ILE A 84 4.91 -3.21 2.67
C ILE A 84 4.28 -1.85 2.32
N LEU A 85 3.19 -1.48 2.99
CA LEU A 85 2.50 -0.22 2.73
C LEU A 85 3.22 1.00 3.34
N ALA A 86 3.99 0.80 4.41
CA ALA A 86 4.83 1.85 4.96
C ALA A 86 6.01 2.18 4.02
N PHE A 87 6.52 1.19 3.29
CA PHE A 87 7.56 1.38 2.29
C PHE A 87 7.09 2.32 1.17
N GLY A 88 5.92 2.06 0.57
CA GLY A 88 5.37 2.94 -0.47
C GLY A 88 5.09 4.37 0.04
N LEU A 89 4.67 4.53 1.30
CA LEU A 89 4.51 5.84 1.95
C LEU A 89 5.85 6.56 2.18
N ALA A 90 6.87 5.83 2.63
CA ALA A 90 8.18 6.39 2.96
C ALA A 90 8.88 6.94 1.72
N ILE A 91 8.71 6.28 0.57
CA ILE A 91 9.32 6.73 -0.68
C ILE A 91 8.65 8.01 -1.18
N LEU A 92 7.33 8.06 -1.18
CA LEU A 92 6.57 9.29 -1.49
C LEU A 92 6.88 10.44 -0.52
N SER A 93 7.33 10.13 0.69
CA SER A 93 7.74 11.13 1.69
C SER A 93 9.21 11.53 1.58
N SER A 94 10.02 10.82 0.79
CA SER A 94 11.45 11.11 0.60
C SER A 94 11.74 12.11 -0.52
N ASP A 95 10.71 12.60 -1.22
CA ASP A 95 10.80 13.66 -2.23
C ASP A 95 10.71 15.08 -1.60
N GLU A 96 11.22 15.25 -0.36
CA GLU A 96 11.40 16.55 0.32
C GLU A 96 12.88 17.00 0.33
#